data_AF-A0A8X8GPH5-F1
#
_entry.id   AF-A0A8X8GPH5-F1
#
_cell.length_a   1.000
_cell.length_b   1.000
_cell.length_c   1.000
_cell.angle_alpha   90.00
_cell.angle_beta   90.00
_cell.angle_gamma   90.00
#
_symmetry.space_group_name_H-M   'P 1'
#
loop_
_entity.id
_entity.type
_entity.pdbx_description
1 polymer ?
#
loop_
_entity_poly.entity_id
_entity_poly.type
_entity_poly.pdbx_seq_one_letter_code
_entity_poly.pdbx_strand_id
1 'polypeptide(L)' 'MPSLSDDQFNILNRRLIEKYTTHQLAMISYFKNGTIHSIAAYIKRIDTLKRYITISNENGSQTMQLEFAVLCHIE' A
#
# COMPACT_ATOMS: atom_id res chain seq x y z
N MET A 1 3.18 -1.99 -15.02
CA MET A 1 3.77 -1.95 -13.66
C MET A 1 4.41 -0.58 -13.49
N PRO A 2 4.24 0.11 -12.35
CA PRO A 2 4.93 1.37 -12.10
C PRO A 2 6.45 1.15 -12.08
N SER A 3 7.21 2.03 -12.73
CA SER A 3 8.67 2.08 -12.61
C SER A 3 9.02 3.11 -11.54
N LEU A 4 9.38 2.64 -10.34
CA LEU A 4 9.87 3.47 -9.26
C LEU A 4 11.40 3.50 -9.29
N SER A 5 11.99 4.67 -9.05
CA SER A 5 13.43 4.74 -8.73
C SER A 5 13.68 4.16 -7.33
N ASP A 6 14.94 3.88 -7.01
CA ASP A 6 15.32 3.36 -5.69
C ASP A 6 14.88 4.31 -4.56
N ASP A 7 15.01 5.63 -4.76
CA ASP A 7 14.54 6.62 -3.79
C ASP A 7 13.03 6.56 -3.57
N GLN A 8 12.26 6.48 -4.66
CA GLN A 8 10.79 6.37 -4.59
C GLN A 8 10.37 5.07 -3.90
N PHE A 9 11.08 3.97 -4.17
CA PHE A 9 10.85 2.69 -3.52
C PHE A 9 11.17 2.74 -2.01
N ASN A 10 12.28 3.37 -1.63
CA ASN A 10 12.66 3.53 -0.23
C ASN A 10 11.66 4.41 0.54
N ILE A 11 11.21 5.51 -0.07
CA ILE A 11 10.18 6.39 0.50
C ILE A 11 8.87 5.61 0.70
N LEU A 12 8.44 4.86 -0.32
CA LEU A 12 7.23 4.04 -0.27
C LEU A 12 7.30 3.03 0.87
N ASN A 13 8.39 2.29 1.00
CA ASN A 13 8.57 1.30 2.08
C ASN A 13 8.55 1.95 3.46
N ARG A 14 9.23 3.08 3.62
CA ARG A 14 9.24 3.82 4.89
C ARG A 14 7.83 4.26 5.28
N ARG A 15 7.08 4.86 4.35
CA ARG A 15 5.69 5.30 4.57
C ARG A 15 4.76 4.14 4.84
N LEU A 16 4.91 3.03 4.11
CA LEU A 16 4.15 1.80 4.34
C LEU A 16 4.33 1.31 5.78
N ILE A 17 5.58 1.20 6.23
CA ILE A 17 5.90 0.74 7.58
C ILE A 17 5.37 1.72 8.63
N GLU A 18 5.60 3.03 8.44
CA GLU A 18 5.11 4.09 9.34
C GLU A 18 3.58 4.03 9.52
N LYS A 19 2.82 3.98 8.43
CA LYS A 19 1.35 3.93 8.48
C LYS A 19 0.83 2.63 9.11
N TYR A 20 1.51 1.52 8.85
CA TYR A 20 1.18 0.23 9.46
C TYR A 20 1.43 0.25 10.97
N THR A 21 2.59 0.71 11.43
CA THR A 21 2.95 0.69 12.86
C THR A 21 2.14 1.70 13.68
N THR A 22 1.79 2.84 13.09
CA THR A 22 0.98 3.88 13.74
C THR A 22 -0.52 3.67 13.59
N HIS A 23 -0.94 2.66 12.82
CA HIS A 23 -2.35 2.41 12.48
C HIS A 23 -3.07 3.65 11.94
N GLN A 24 -2.40 4.42 11.09
CA GLN A 24 -2.98 5.63 10.51
C GLN A 24 -3.68 5.32 9.18
N LEU A 25 -4.72 6.12 8.91
CA LEU A 25 -5.32 6.16 7.57
C LEU A 25 -4.25 6.60 6.57
N ALA A 26 -4.17 5.87 5.46
CA ALA A 26 -3.22 6.13 4.39
C ALA A 26 -3.94 6.29 3.06
N MET A 27 -3.46 7.22 2.23
CA MET A 27 -3.85 7.26 0.82
C MET A 27 -2.91 6.36 0.03
N ILE A 28 -3.42 5.22 -0.45
CA ILE A 28 -2.64 4.18 -1.11
C ILE A 28 -2.93 4.22 -2.61
N SER A 29 -1.91 4.56 -3.39
CA SER A 29 -1.99 4.57 -4.85
C SER A 29 -1.40 3.30 -5.43
N TYR A 30 -2.14 2.66 -6.33
CA TYR A 30 -1.75 1.39 -6.96
C TYR A 30 -2.15 1.34 -8.44
N PHE A 31 -1.37 0.62 -9.24
CA PHE A 31 -1.62 0.43 -10.66
C PHE A 31 -2.54 -0.78 -10.89
N LYS A 32 -3.62 -0.58 -11.64
CA LYS A 32 -4.54 -1.65 -12.04
C LYS A 32 -5.14 -1.32 -13.41
N ASN A 33 -5.18 -2.30 -14.31
CA ASN A 33 -5.84 -2.21 -15.61
C ASN A 33 -5.46 -0.99 -16.46
N GLY A 34 -4.17 -0.60 -16.45
CA GLY A 34 -3.69 0.53 -17.25
C GLY A 34 -3.79 1.89 -16.58
N THR A 35 -4.42 1.98 -15.41
CA THR A 35 -4.62 3.24 -14.68
C THR A 35 -4.09 3.17 -13.25
N ILE A 36 -3.75 4.33 -12.68
CA ILE A 36 -3.44 4.47 -11.25
C ILE A 36 -4.75 4.76 -10.52
N HIS A 37 -5.02 3.97 -9.50
CA HIS A 37 -6.12 4.18 -8.57
C HIS A 37 -5.58 4.58 -7.21
N SER A 38 -6.37 5.30 -6.44
CA SER A 38 -6.05 5.65 -5.06
C SER A 38 -7.20 5.26 -4.14
N ILE A 39 -6.86 4.78 -2.95
CA ILE A 39 -7.83 4.39 -1.93
C ILE A 39 -7.36 4.87 -0.55
N ALA A 40 -8.26 5.49 0.20
CA ALA A 40 -8.07 5.75 1.62
C ALA A 40 -8.36 4.48 2.42
N ALA A 41 -7.35 3.91 3.06
CA ALA A 41 -7.47 2.66 3.80
C ALA A 41 -6.40 2.54 4.90
N TYR A 42 -6.63 1.63 5.85
CA TYR A 42 -5.66 1.23 6.86
C TYR A 42 -4.86 0.04 6.36
N ILE A 43 -3.56 -0.01 6.65
CA ILE A 43 -2.74 -1.19 6.38
C ILE A 43 -2.95 -2.16 7.53
N LYS A 44 -3.59 -3.30 7.26
CA LYS A 44 -3.93 -4.32 8.28
C LYS A 44 -2.84 -5.38 8.43
N ARG A 45 -2.10 -5.67 7.36
CA ARG A 45 -1.02 -6.66 7.35
C ARG A 45 -0.02 -6.38 6.25
N ILE A 46 1.25 -6.62 6.53
CA ILE A 46 2.33 -6.67 5.54
C ILE A 46 2.85 -8.11 5.50
N ASP A 47 2.80 -8.77 4.34
CA ASP A 47 3.33 -10.11 4.14
C ASP A 47 4.53 -10.06 3.20
N THR A 48 5.73 -10.04 3.76
CA THR A 48 6.99 -9.91 2.99
C THR A 48 7.36 -11.19 2.25
N LEU A 49 6.93 -12.36 2.77
CA LEU A 49 7.16 -13.66 2.12
C LEU A 49 6.30 -13.78 0.86
N LYS A 50 5.02 -13.41 0.94
CA LYS A 50 4.08 -13.44 -0.18
C LYS A 50 4.04 -12.15 -0.99
N ARG A 51 4.79 -11.13 -0.57
CA ARG A 51 4.97 -9.83 -1.25
C ARG A 51 3.69 -9.06 -1.51
N TYR A 52 2.78 -9.01 -0.52
CA TYR A 52 1.56 -8.21 -0.59
C TYR A 52 1.26 -7.49 0.74
N ILE A 53 0.41 -6.47 0.66
CA ILE A 53 -0.27 -5.86 1.81
C ILE A 53 -1.74 -6.24 1.81
N THR A 54 -2.32 -6.35 2.99
CA THR A 54 -3.77 -6.35 3.18
C THR A 54 -4.17 -4.98 3.71
N ILE A 55 -5.07 -4.31 3.00
CA ILE A 55 -5.65 -3.03 3.42
C ILE A 55 -7.10 -3.23 3.86
N SER A 56 -7.62 -2.34 4.71
CA SER A 56 -9.00 -2.40 5.18
C SER A 56 -9.64 -1.03 5.38
N ASN A 57 -10.98 -1.03 5.46
CA ASN A 57 -11.73 0.10 6.02
C ASN A 57 -11.44 0.23 7.54
N GLU A 58 -11.94 1.31 8.16
CA GLU A 58 -11.73 1.63 9.58
C GLU A 58 -12.14 0.49 10.52
N ASN A 59 -13.29 -0.13 10.26
CA ASN A 59 -13.80 -1.22 11.08
C ASN A 59 -13.14 -2.58 10.79
N GLY A 60 -12.23 -2.65 9.81
CA GLY A 60 -11.53 -3.87 9.42
C GLY A 60 -12.39 -4.95 8.75
N SER A 61 -13.65 -4.63 8.42
CA SER A 61 -14.67 -5.55 7.90
C SER A 61 -14.56 -5.79 6.40
N GLN A 62 -14.12 -4.78 5.65
CA GLN A 62 -13.85 -4.88 4.22
C GLN A 62 -12.34 -4.87 4.03
N THR A 63 -11.83 -5.84 3.26
CA THR A 63 -10.39 -5.96 3.02
C THR A 63 -10.09 -6.14 1.54
N MET A 64 -8.90 -5.71 1.15
CA MET A 64 -8.36 -5.89 -0.20
C MET A 64 -6.87 -6.22 -0.10
N GLN A 65 -6.38 -7.07 -1.00
CA GLN A 65 -4.95 -7.38 -1.12
C GLN A 65 -4.35 -6.60 -2.30
N LEU A 66 -3.16 -6.04 -2.07
CA LEU A 66 -2.37 -5.35 -3.08
C LEU A 66 -0.95 -5.92 -3.07
N GLU A 67 -0.49 -6.45 -4.20
CA GLU A 67 0.89 -6.88 -4.37
C GLU A 67 1.84 -5.67 -4.27
N PHE A 68 3.04 -5.87 -3.73
CA PHE A 68 4.04 -4.80 -3.67
C PHE A 68 4.37 -4.23 -5.05
N ALA A 69 4.35 -5.09 -6.07
CA ALA A 69 4.67 -4.73 -7.45
C ALA A 69 3.70 -3.72 -8.08
N VAL A 70 2.47 -3.61 -7.55
CA VAL A 70 1.47 -2.66 -8.06
C VAL A 70 1.42 -1.36 -7.26
N LEU A 71 2.08 -1.29 -6.10
CA LEU A 71 2.07 -0.09 -5.26
C LEU A 71 2.90 1.03 -5.92
N CYS A 72 2.33 2.23 -5.94
CA CYS A 72 2.95 3.40 -6.55
C CYS A 72 3.35 4.45 -5.50
N HIS A 73 2.50 4.68 -4.50
CA HIS A 73 2.68 5.74 -3.51
C HIS A 73 1.84 5.50 -2.25
N ILE A 74 2.31 5.98 -1.10
CA ILE A 74 1.60 5.95 0.19
C ILE A 74 1.82 7.30 0.88
N GLU A 75 0.71 7.96 1.23
CA GLU A 75 0.67 9.23 1.98
C GLU A 75 0.08 9.10 3.38
#